data_AF-A0A642UIE0-F1
#
_entry.id   AF-A0A642UIE0-F1
#
_cell.length_a   1.000
_cell.length_b   1.000
_cell.length_c   1.000
_cell.angle_alpha   90.00
_cell.angle_beta   90.00
_cell.angle_gamma   90.00
#
_symmetry.space_group_name_H-M   'P 1'
#
loop_
_entity.id
_entity.type
_entity.pdbx_description
1 polymer ?
#
loop_
_entity_poly.entity_id
_entity_poly.type
_entity_poly.pdbx_seq_one_letter_code
_entity_poly.pdbx_strand_id
1 'polypeptide(L)'
;MVNFKSIAGIVFFITSAIGDGTTFLDHDKPIEGYGAKSWLKEQIPFIDIPDEVLQSVYYYRWSVTQRHLRYGYPGHGYVMTEFTVPIGYESKLGGLSDAAGHQIYEGRWLRDPGPVEDFFRLWTRGGGNSNQYTHWILKSGLSHAEVTGDTDFLVEQLEGMKHVFEKWKGSYDENAGLYYFTPFYDAQEYSLPSYVWGDEDDLATGPLTYRPSLNAYMVANARAIATVADLAGESETSDNYTSIADDLEKAIMDHLWDPEQKFFVDVITPENPNLEPISGREEVGFYPFRFGIGLEPEYMDPTIDQLYDPEGFNTEFGPPTIETRNQYYHAEKPDDYC
;
A
#
# COMPACT_ATOMS: atom_id res chain seq x y z
N MET A 1 -52.31 -24.82 23.98
CA MET A 1 -51.63 -25.18 22.72
C MET A 1 -51.59 -23.93 21.86
N VAL A 2 -50.47 -23.19 21.89
CA VAL A 2 -50.23 -22.05 21.00
C VAL A 2 -49.19 -22.52 20.00
N ASN A 3 -49.55 -22.49 18.72
CA ASN A 3 -48.77 -23.05 17.62
C ASN A 3 -47.97 -21.90 16.98
N PHE A 4 -46.66 -21.86 17.22
CA PHE A 4 -45.75 -20.92 16.56
C PHE A 4 -45.41 -21.47 15.17
N LYS A 5 -45.94 -20.85 14.12
CA LYS A 5 -45.44 -21.05 12.75
C LYS A 5 -44.17 -20.24 12.57
N SER A 6 -43.08 -20.95 12.29
CA SER A 6 -41.79 -20.42 11.88
C SER A 6 -41.93 -19.58 10.59
N ILE A 7 -41.47 -18.34 10.64
CA ILE A 7 -41.22 -17.51 9.46
C ILE A 7 -39.76 -17.75 9.09
N ALA A 8 -39.54 -18.56 8.05
CA ALA A 8 -38.24 -18.69 7.42
C ALA A 8 -37.98 -17.40 6.63
N GLY A 9 -37.09 -16.56 7.14
CA GLY A 9 -36.57 -15.40 6.41
C GLY A 9 -35.72 -15.89 5.25
N ILE A 10 -36.14 -15.56 4.03
CA ILE A 10 -35.33 -15.71 2.83
C ILE A 10 -34.29 -14.59 2.86
N VAL A 11 -33.03 -14.94 3.09
CA VAL A 11 -31.91 -14.03 2.88
C VAL A 11 -31.68 -13.97 1.37
N PHE A 12 -32.00 -12.83 0.76
CA PHE A 12 -31.57 -12.52 -0.60
C PHE A 12 -30.09 -12.11 -0.53
N PHE A 13 -29.20 -12.98 -1.00
CA PHE A 13 -27.89 -12.54 -1.45
C PHE A 13 -28.12 -11.82 -2.78
N ILE A 14 -28.02 -10.49 -2.77
CA ILE A 14 -27.88 -9.74 -4.01
C ILE A 14 -26.43 -9.95 -4.44
N THR A 15 -26.16 -11.04 -5.14
CA THR A 15 -24.94 -11.13 -5.94
C THR A 15 -25.17 -10.19 -7.13
N SER A 16 -24.48 -9.04 -7.15
CA SER A 16 -24.33 -8.29 -8.40
C SER A 16 -23.89 -9.29 -9.46
N ALA A 17 -24.64 -9.38 -10.57
CA ALA A 17 -24.33 -10.32 -11.62
C ALA A 17 -22.94 -9.99 -12.16
N ILE A 18 -21.96 -10.84 -11.89
CA ILE A 18 -20.63 -10.76 -12.48
C ILE A 18 -20.84 -10.73 -13.99
N GLY A 19 -20.38 -9.67 -14.65
CA GLY A 19 -20.60 -9.49 -16.09
C GLY A 19 -20.04 -10.67 -16.89
N ASP A 20 -20.80 -11.17 -17.87
CA ASP A 20 -20.37 -12.25 -18.75
C ASP A 20 -19.08 -11.80 -19.49
N GLY A 21 -17.95 -12.36 -19.09
CA GLY A 21 -16.66 -12.06 -19.70
C GLY A 21 -16.58 -12.49 -21.17
N THR A 22 -15.50 -12.11 -21.84
CA THR A 22 -15.26 -12.52 -23.23
C THR A 22 -14.86 -14.01 -23.30
N THR A 23 -15.29 -14.71 -24.35
CA THR A 23 -15.06 -16.16 -24.52
C THR A 23 -14.03 -16.53 -25.60
N PHE A 24 -13.33 -15.55 -26.16
CA PHE A 24 -12.37 -15.79 -27.25
C PHE A 24 -10.99 -16.26 -26.77
N LEU A 25 -10.66 -16.08 -25.49
CA LEU A 25 -9.43 -16.61 -24.88
C LEU A 25 -9.66 -18.01 -24.31
N ASP A 26 -8.63 -18.84 -24.36
CA ASP A 26 -8.61 -20.11 -23.65
C ASP A 26 -8.46 -19.84 -22.14
N HIS A 27 -9.54 -20.03 -21.38
CA HIS A 27 -9.55 -19.80 -19.93
C HIS A 27 -9.16 -21.03 -19.12
N ASP A 28 -8.84 -22.16 -19.76
CA ASP A 28 -8.49 -23.41 -19.08
C ASP A 28 -6.98 -23.67 -19.14
N LYS A 29 -6.37 -23.54 -20.32
CA LYS A 29 -4.96 -23.84 -20.54
C LYS A 29 -4.00 -23.01 -19.66
N PRO A 30 -4.13 -21.66 -19.55
CA PRO A 30 -3.15 -20.87 -18.80
C PRO A 30 -3.13 -21.15 -17.30
N ILE A 31 -4.21 -21.75 -16.78
CA ILE A 31 -4.36 -22.05 -15.35
C ILE A 31 -4.29 -23.55 -15.03
N GLU A 32 -3.98 -24.40 -16.02
CA GLU A 32 -4.04 -25.85 -15.88
C GLU A 32 -3.02 -26.42 -14.87
N GLY A 33 -1.97 -25.68 -14.53
CA GLY A 33 -0.97 -26.09 -13.54
C GLY A 33 -1.33 -25.79 -12.09
N TYR A 34 -2.34 -24.95 -11.83
CA TYR A 34 -2.61 -24.44 -10.48
C TYR A 34 -3.70 -25.25 -9.75
N GLY A 35 -3.64 -25.28 -8.42
CA GLY A 35 -4.60 -26.04 -7.59
C GLY A 35 -6.00 -25.44 -7.55
N ALA A 36 -6.13 -24.12 -7.58
CA ALA A 36 -7.40 -23.39 -7.43
C ALA A 36 -8.01 -22.95 -8.77
N LYS A 37 -8.06 -23.86 -9.76
CA LYS A 37 -8.46 -23.52 -11.15
C LYS A 37 -9.85 -22.90 -11.25
N SER A 38 -10.84 -23.46 -10.54
CA SER A 38 -12.21 -22.94 -10.60
C SER A 38 -12.27 -21.50 -10.09
N TRP A 39 -11.60 -21.23 -8.95
CA TRP A 39 -11.49 -19.86 -8.41
C TRP A 39 -10.78 -18.93 -9.39
N LEU A 40 -9.64 -19.34 -9.97
CA LEU A 40 -8.92 -18.52 -10.95
C LEU A 40 -9.82 -18.21 -12.15
N LYS A 41 -10.46 -19.23 -12.73
CA LYS A 41 -11.36 -19.09 -13.88
C LYS A 41 -12.50 -18.11 -13.62
N GLU A 42 -13.09 -18.17 -12.43
CA GLU A 42 -14.19 -17.30 -12.02
C GLU A 42 -13.72 -15.88 -11.72
N GLN A 43 -12.56 -15.70 -11.08
CA GLN A 43 -12.21 -14.43 -10.43
C GLN A 43 -11.28 -13.53 -11.23
N ILE A 44 -10.37 -14.06 -12.04
CA ILE A 44 -9.28 -13.24 -12.61
C ILE A 44 -9.59 -12.75 -14.02
N PRO A 45 -9.04 -11.59 -14.44
CA PRO A 45 -8.96 -11.25 -15.85
C PRO A 45 -8.04 -12.22 -16.59
N PHE A 46 -8.36 -12.55 -17.83
CA PHE A 46 -7.52 -13.36 -18.70
C PHE A 46 -6.88 -12.47 -19.75
N ILE A 47 -5.58 -12.65 -19.99
CA ILE A 47 -4.81 -11.87 -20.96
C ILE A 47 -3.98 -12.80 -21.82
N ASP A 48 -3.69 -12.35 -23.04
CA ASP A 48 -2.82 -13.03 -24.00
C ASP A 48 -1.62 -12.11 -24.27
N ILE A 49 -0.43 -12.53 -23.84
CA ILE A 49 0.82 -11.77 -23.99
C ILE A 49 1.76 -12.58 -24.88
N PRO A 50 2.31 -12.01 -25.97
CA PRO A 50 3.22 -12.73 -26.86
C PRO A 50 4.48 -13.30 -26.20
N ASP A 51 4.92 -12.71 -25.09
CA ASP A 51 6.01 -13.21 -24.26
C ASP A 51 5.48 -14.25 -23.25
N GLU A 52 5.84 -15.52 -23.48
CA GLU A 52 5.39 -16.64 -22.66
C GLU A 52 5.85 -16.54 -21.18
N VAL A 53 7.01 -15.93 -20.92
CA VAL A 53 7.52 -15.76 -19.55
C VAL A 53 6.67 -14.74 -18.83
N LEU A 54 6.42 -13.57 -19.43
CA LEU A 54 5.55 -12.55 -18.84
C LEU A 54 4.13 -13.06 -18.62
N GLN A 55 3.59 -13.83 -19.58
CA GLN A 55 2.29 -14.47 -19.42
C GLN A 55 2.28 -15.46 -18.25
N SER A 56 3.32 -16.29 -18.13
CA SER A 56 3.42 -17.26 -17.02
C SER A 56 3.50 -16.57 -15.66
N VAL A 57 4.21 -15.44 -15.57
CA VAL A 57 4.29 -14.61 -14.36
C VAL A 57 2.93 -14.01 -14.00
N TYR A 58 2.17 -13.52 -15.00
CA TYR A 58 0.81 -13.01 -14.78
C TYR A 58 -0.10 -14.03 -14.10
N TYR A 59 -0.21 -15.24 -14.66
CA TYR A 59 -1.06 -16.28 -14.09
C TYR A 59 -0.51 -16.84 -12.76
N TYR A 60 0.82 -16.90 -12.62
CA TYR A 60 1.45 -17.25 -11.36
C TYR A 60 1.09 -16.26 -10.24
N ARG A 61 1.14 -14.95 -10.52
CA ARG A 61 0.79 -13.89 -9.56
C ARG A 61 -0.66 -14.01 -9.07
N TRP A 62 -1.60 -14.33 -9.96
CA TRP A 62 -2.97 -14.63 -9.54
C TRP A 62 -3.08 -15.87 -8.64
N SER A 63 -2.28 -16.91 -8.90
CA SER A 63 -2.19 -18.07 -8.00
C SER A 63 -1.60 -17.70 -6.63
N VAL A 64 -0.74 -16.68 -6.55
CA VAL A 64 -0.24 -16.14 -5.27
C VAL A 64 -1.40 -15.45 -4.55
N THR A 65 -2.09 -14.50 -5.18
CA THR A 65 -3.25 -13.80 -4.59
C THR A 65 -4.27 -14.78 -4.00
N GLN A 66 -4.59 -15.85 -4.74
CA GLN A 66 -5.51 -16.90 -4.28
C GLN A 66 -5.02 -17.58 -2.99
N ARG A 67 -3.73 -17.90 -2.88
CA ARG A 67 -3.14 -18.58 -1.70
C ARG A 67 -3.16 -17.73 -0.44
N HIS A 68 -3.16 -16.41 -0.61
CA HIS A 68 -3.19 -15.45 0.48
C HIS A 68 -4.61 -15.09 0.94
N LEU A 69 -5.63 -15.44 0.15
CA LEU A 69 -7.03 -15.21 0.50
C LEU A 69 -7.52 -16.28 1.49
N ARG A 70 -7.86 -15.86 2.71
CA ARG A 70 -8.36 -16.75 3.77
C ARG A 70 -9.71 -16.30 4.26
N TYR A 71 -10.62 -17.26 4.42
CA TYR A 71 -11.89 -16.98 5.09
C TYR A 71 -11.66 -16.91 6.60
N GLY A 72 -11.97 -15.77 7.22
CA GLY A 72 -11.87 -15.57 8.65
C GLY A 72 -13.00 -16.29 9.39
N TYR A 73 -14.20 -15.71 9.36
CA TYR A 73 -15.40 -16.28 10.01
C TYR A 73 -16.69 -15.56 9.54
N PRO A 74 -17.89 -16.14 9.77
CA PRO A 74 -19.16 -15.50 9.43
C PRO A 74 -19.33 -14.12 10.07
N GLY A 75 -19.63 -13.11 9.25
CA GLY A 75 -19.80 -11.73 9.70
C GLY A 75 -18.52 -10.87 9.58
N HIS A 76 -17.35 -11.48 9.38
CA HIS A 76 -16.17 -10.76 8.88
C HIS A 76 -15.92 -11.03 7.40
N GLY A 77 -15.97 -12.31 6.99
CA GLY A 77 -15.65 -12.70 5.61
C GLY A 77 -14.16 -12.98 5.41
N TYR A 78 -13.58 -12.48 4.33
CA TYR A 78 -12.21 -12.78 3.91
C TYR A 78 -11.14 -11.79 4.43
N VAL A 79 -9.92 -12.30 4.56
CA VAL A 79 -8.69 -11.54 4.83
C VAL A 79 -7.63 -11.93 3.79
N MET A 80 -6.77 -10.97 3.43
CA MET A 80 -5.58 -11.21 2.62
C MET A 80 -4.36 -11.23 3.55
N THR A 81 -3.69 -12.38 3.62
CA THR A 81 -2.50 -12.58 4.47
C THR A 81 -1.23 -12.16 3.75
N GLU A 82 -0.23 -11.70 4.49
CA GLU A 82 1.11 -11.49 3.93
C GLU A 82 1.95 -12.77 3.92
N PHE A 83 1.97 -13.49 5.04
CA PHE A 83 2.68 -14.75 5.17
C PHE A 83 1.73 -15.94 5.07
N THR A 84 2.19 -17.00 4.41
CA THR A 84 1.44 -18.26 4.29
C THR A 84 1.45 -19.07 5.58
N VAL A 85 2.33 -18.74 6.52
CA VAL A 85 2.38 -19.31 7.86
C VAL A 85 2.10 -18.22 8.88
N PRO A 86 1.39 -18.51 9.97
CA PRO A 86 1.20 -17.54 11.04
C PRO A 86 2.55 -17.10 11.62
N ILE A 87 2.67 -15.81 11.90
CA ILE A 87 3.86 -15.17 12.46
C ILE A 87 3.52 -14.40 13.74
N GLY A 88 4.51 -14.17 14.61
CA GLY A 88 4.27 -13.64 15.96
C GLY A 88 3.82 -12.18 16.04
N TYR A 89 3.95 -11.42 14.95
CA TYR A 89 3.67 -9.99 14.87
C TYR A 89 2.55 -9.66 13.88
N GLU A 90 1.80 -10.66 13.39
CA GLU A 90 0.63 -10.39 12.55
C GLU A 90 -0.45 -9.61 13.33
N SER A 91 -1.19 -8.78 12.60
CA SER A 91 -2.39 -8.16 13.14
C SER A 91 -3.55 -9.16 13.16
N LYS A 92 -4.74 -8.65 13.48
CA LYS A 92 -5.96 -9.44 13.56
C LYS A 92 -6.18 -10.26 12.28
N LEU A 93 -6.45 -11.55 12.44
CA LEU A 93 -6.69 -12.53 11.36
C LEU A 93 -5.52 -12.75 10.38
N GLY A 94 -4.29 -12.40 10.77
CA GLY A 94 -3.11 -12.62 9.93
C GLY A 94 -2.86 -11.51 8.90
N GLY A 95 -3.57 -10.38 9.02
CA GLY A 95 -3.33 -9.19 8.20
C GLY A 95 -2.13 -8.39 8.70
N LEU A 96 -1.43 -7.71 7.81
CA LEU A 96 -0.39 -6.73 8.12
C LEU A 96 -0.61 -5.46 7.28
N SER A 97 -0.34 -4.29 7.86
CA SER A 97 -0.72 -2.99 7.27
C SER A 97 0.24 -2.51 6.18
N ASP A 98 1.50 -2.91 6.22
CA ASP A 98 2.55 -2.66 5.23
C ASP A 98 2.14 -3.10 3.82
N ALA A 99 1.74 -4.37 3.65
CA ALA A 99 1.33 -4.89 2.35
C ALA A 99 -0.14 -4.68 2.02
N ALA A 100 -0.98 -4.27 3.00
CA ALA A 100 -2.43 -4.21 2.81
C ALA A 100 -2.86 -3.30 1.65
N GLY A 101 -2.21 -2.15 1.48
CA GLY A 101 -2.47 -1.25 0.35
C GLY A 101 -2.20 -1.93 -1.00
N HIS A 102 -1.10 -2.70 -1.09
CA HIS A 102 -0.76 -3.46 -2.29
C HIS A 102 -1.74 -4.60 -2.56
N GLN A 103 -2.15 -5.33 -1.51
CA GLN A 103 -3.09 -6.44 -1.61
C GLN A 103 -4.47 -5.98 -2.11
N ILE A 104 -5.00 -4.88 -1.56
CA ILE A 104 -6.27 -4.29 -2.01
C ILE A 104 -6.16 -3.81 -3.46
N TYR A 105 -5.04 -3.19 -3.82
CA TYR A 105 -4.83 -2.65 -5.16
C TYR A 105 -4.61 -3.72 -6.23
N GLU A 106 -4.03 -4.87 -5.89
CA GLU A 106 -4.00 -6.05 -6.75
C GLU A 106 -5.39 -6.69 -6.82
N GLY A 107 -6.05 -6.82 -5.67
CA GLY A 107 -7.36 -7.44 -5.51
C GLY A 107 -8.50 -6.72 -6.24
N ARG A 108 -8.38 -5.42 -6.51
CA ARG A 108 -9.41 -4.65 -7.24
C ARG A 108 -9.77 -5.19 -8.63
N TRP A 109 -8.91 -6.04 -9.21
CA TRP A 109 -9.18 -6.66 -10.50
C TRP A 109 -9.91 -8.00 -10.40
N LEU A 110 -10.20 -8.48 -9.19
CA LEU A 110 -11.06 -9.65 -8.98
C LEU A 110 -12.49 -9.32 -9.44
N ARG A 111 -13.14 -10.30 -10.07
CA ARG A 111 -14.52 -10.16 -10.54
C ARG A 111 -15.54 -10.05 -9.40
N ASP A 112 -15.34 -10.80 -8.33
CA ASP A 112 -16.10 -10.65 -7.09
C ASP A 112 -15.35 -9.65 -6.18
N PRO A 113 -15.93 -8.48 -5.89
CA PRO A 113 -15.29 -7.48 -5.03
C PRO A 113 -15.34 -7.85 -3.54
N GLY A 114 -16.26 -8.75 -3.15
CA GLY A 114 -16.55 -9.04 -1.75
C GLY A 114 -15.33 -9.38 -0.89
N PRO A 115 -14.39 -10.25 -1.34
CA PRO A 115 -13.23 -10.58 -0.54
C PRO A 115 -12.28 -9.40 -0.28
N VAL A 116 -12.21 -8.43 -1.18
CA VAL A 116 -11.40 -7.21 -1.02
C VAL A 116 -12.11 -6.21 -0.11
N GLU A 117 -13.42 -6.11 -0.22
CA GLU A 117 -14.25 -5.28 0.66
C GLU A 117 -14.20 -5.77 2.12
N ASP A 118 -14.28 -7.08 2.35
CA ASP A 118 -14.11 -7.70 3.66
C ASP A 118 -12.73 -7.35 4.26
N PHE A 119 -11.68 -7.43 3.44
CA PHE A 119 -10.33 -7.09 3.87
C PHE A 119 -10.17 -5.59 4.14
N PHE A 120 -10.77 -4.71 3.32
CA PHE A 120 -10.78 -3.27 3.60
C PHE A 120 -11.54 -2.94 4.90
N ARG A 121 -12.67 -3.62 5.15
CA ARG A 121 -13.42 -3.53 6.41
C ARG A 121 -12.58 -3.94 7.61
N LEU A 122 -11.62 -4.88 7.48
CA LEU A 122 -10.69 -5.22 8.59
C LEU A 122 -10.01 -3.97 9.16
N TRP A 123 -9.55 -3.10 8.27
CA TRP A 123 -8.79 -1.90 8.61
C TRP A 123 -9.70 -0.77 9.09
N THR A 124 -10.81 -0.52 8.39
CA THR A 124 -11.69 0.63 8.68
C THR A 124 -12.68 0.35 9.83
N ARG A 125 -13.03 -0.91 10.09
CA ARG A 125 -14.07 -1.30 11.07
C ARG A 125 -13.73 -2.52 11.92
N GLY A 126 -12.90 -3.42 11.41
CA GLY A 126 -12.64 -4.75 11.97
C GLY A 126 -11.58 -4.80 13.06
N GLY A 127 -10.89 -3.69 13.32
CA GLY A 127 -9.90 -3.57 14.38
C GLY A 127 -8.51 -4.08 14.01
N GLY A 128 -8.17 -4.13 12.72
CA GLY A 128 -6.77 -4.28 12.28
C GLY A 128 -5.89 -3.15 12.83
N ASN A 129 -4.63 -3.47 13.11
CA ASN A 129 -3.64 -2.51 13.60
C ASN A 129 -3.09 -1.68 12.43
N SER A 130 -3.87 -0.68 12.02
CA SER A 130 -3.56 0.19 10.88
C SER A 130 -2.43 1.19 11.14
N ASN A 131 -1.87 1.29 12.34
CA ASN A 131 -0.68 2.10 12.60
C ASN A 131 0.49 1.24 13.11
N GLN A 132 0.49 -0.05 12.75
CA GLN A 132 1.62 -0.96 12.99
C GLN A 132 2.75 -0.69 12.01
N TYR A 133 2.42 -0.65 10.72
CA TYR A 133 3.32 -0.29 9.64
C TYR A 133 2.72 0.84 8.80
N THR A 134 3.58 1.60 8.12
CA THR A 134 3.16 2.64 7.17
C THR A 134 2.30 2.03 6.05
N HIS A 135 1.35 2.80 5.51
CA HIS A 135 0.45 2.25 4.50
C HIS A 135 -0.27 3.29 3.66
N TRP A 136 -0.77 2.87 2.51
CA TRP A 136 -1.67 3.62 1.63
C TRP A 136 -3.04 2.93 1.45
N ILE A 137 -3.51 2.21 2.48
CA ILE A 137 -4.77 1.45 2.52
C ILE A 137 -5.97 2.30 2.06
N LEU A 138 -6.09 3.55 2.51
CA LEU A 138 -7.26 4.37 2.19
C LEU A 138 -7.29 4.75 0.69
N LYS A 139 -6.13 5.07 0.11
CA LYS A 139 -6.02 5.26 -1.35
C LYS A 139 -6.31 3.96 -2.11
N SER A 140 -5.88 2.81 -1.60
CA SER A 140 -6.19 1.53 -2.25
C SER A 140 -7.69 1.21 -2.25
N GLY A 141 -8.42 1.55 -1.18
CA GLY A 141 -9.87 1.42 -1.10
C GLY A 141 -10.62 2.31 -2.10
N LEU A 142 -10.18 3.57 -2.26
CA LEU A 142 -10.69 4.44 -3.34
C LEU A 142 -10.41 3.83 -4.72
N SER A 143 -9.18 3.36 -4.94
CA SER A 143 -8.77 2.76 -6.21
C SER A 143 -9.51 1.46 -6.54
N HIS A 144 -10.03 0.76 -5.52
CA HIS A 144 -10.92 -0.39 -5.69
C HIS A 144 -12.29 0.05 -6.18
N ALA A 145 -12.92 1.02 -5.51
CA ALA A 145 -14.24 1.54 -5.92
C ALA A 145 -14.21 2.20 -7.31
N GLU A 146 -13.09 2.81 -7.71
CA GLU A 146 -12.88 3.32 -9.08
C GLU A 146 -12.97 2.22 -10.15
N VAL A 147 -12.61 0.97 -9.82
CA VAL A 147 -12.68 -0.18 -10.73
C VAL A 147 -14.04 -0.87 -10.67
N THR A 148 -14.60 -1.07 -9.47
CA THR A 148 -15.84 -1.82 -9.28
C THR A 148 -17.09 -0.96 -9.51
N GLY A 149 -16.96 0.35 -9.39
CA GLY A 149 -18.08 1.31 -9.39
C GLY A 149 -18.88 1.33 -8.07
N ASP A 150 -18.45 0.58 -7.04
CA ASP A 150 -19.16 0.52 -5.75
C ASP A 150 -18.78 1.69 -4.83
N THR A 151 -19.27 2.87 -5.17
CA THR A 151 -19.08 4.09 -4.38
C THR A 151 -19.89 4.06 -3.08
N ASP A 152 -21.02 3.36 -3.06
CA ASP A 152 -21.89 3.26 -1.87
C ASP A 152 -21.15 2.52 -0.74
N PHE A 153 -20.52 1.38 -1.04
CA PHE A 153 -19.66 0.67 -0.10
C PHE A 153 -18.56 1.57 0.47
N LEU A 154 -17.88 2.34 -0.39
CA LEU A 154 -16.77 3.18 0.01
C LEU A 154 -17.24 4.35 0.88
N VAL A 155 -18.34 5.01 0.53
CA VAL A 155 -18.98 6.06 1.35
C VAL A 155 -19.36 5.51 2.72
N GLU A 156 -19.88 4.28 2.80
CA GLU A 156 -20.11 3.64 4.10
C GLU A 156 -18.81 3.53 4.91
N GLN A 157 -17.64 3.36 4.30
CA GLN A 157 -16.38 3.24 5.04
C GLN A 157 -15.80 4.58 5.52
N LEU A 158 -16.34 5.73 5.09
CA LEU A 158 -15.76 7.06 5.30
C LEU A 158 -15.35 7.35 6.76
N GLU A 159 -16.23 7.08 7.73
CA GLU A 159 -15.90 7.27 9.16
C GLU A 159 -14.74 6.40 9.63
N GLY A 160 -14.67 5.16 9.13
CA GLY A 160 -13.55 4.26 9.41
C GLY A 160 -12.25 4.73 8.75
N MET A 161 -12.33 5.31 7.55
CA MET A 161 -11.17 5.92 6.88
C MET A 161 -10.62 7.10 7.70
N LYS A 162 -11.48 8.01 8.17
CA LYS A 162 -11.08 9.11 9.08
C LYS A 162 -10.42 8.58 10.35
N HIS A 163 -10.99 7.53 10.96
CA HIS A 163 -10.42 6.92 12.15
C HIS A 163 -9.03 6.31 11.91
N VAL A 164 -8.83 5.63 10.78
CA VAL A 164 -7.52 5.09 10.39
C VAL A 164 -6.50 6.21 10.22
N PHE A 165 -6.87 7.32 9.59
CA PHE A 165 -5.99 8.47 9.42
C PHE A 165 -5.60 9.12 10.75
N GLU A 166 -6.57 9.34 11.65
CA GLU A 166 -6.33 9.97 12.96
C GLU A 166 -5.35 9.17 13.84
N LYS A 167 -5.24 7.84 13.66
CA LYS A 167 -4.25 7.03 14.40
C LYS A 167 -2.80 7.45 14.13
N TRP A 168 -2.53 8.09 13.00
CA TRP A 168 -1.19 8.57 12.64
C TRP A 168 -0.82 9.91 13.28
N LYS A 169 -1.74 10.57 13.98
CA LYS A 169 -1.51 11.88 14.61
C LYS A 169 -0.31 11.91 15.56
N GLY A 170 -0.03 10.79 16.26
CA GLY A 170 1.12 10.69 17.15
C GLY A 170 2.48 10.75 16.45
N SER A 171 2.49 10.55 15.13
CA SER A 171 3.68 10.55 14.27
C SER A 171 3.82 11.82 13.43
N TYR A 172 2.96 12.83 13.65
CA TYR A 172 3.01 14.10 12.91
C TYR A 172 3.82 15.15 13.68
N ASP A 173 4.81 15.78 13.03
CA ASP A 173 5.50 16.94 13.56
C ASP A 173 4.92 18.23 12.96
N GLU A 174 4.19 18.99 13.78
CA GLU A 174 3.59 20.27 13.42
C GLU A 174 4.61 21.32 12.96
N ASN A 175 5.88 21.22 13.37
CA ASN A 175 6.91 22.19 12.98
C ASN A 175 7.44 21.92 11.57
N ALA A 176 7.61 20.64 11.23
CA ALA A 176 8.06 20.21 9.90
C ALA A 176 6.91 20.06 8.90
N GLY A 177 5.66 19.91 9.38
CA GLY A 177 4.52 19.60 8.54
C GLY A 177 4.57 18.17 7.95
N LEU A 178 5.36 17.28 8.55
CA LEU A 178 5.66 15.94 8.04
C LEU A 178 5.38 14.86 9.10
N TYR A 179 5.12 13.65 8.61
CA TYR A 179 5.05 12.44 9.41
C TYR A 179 6.43 11.77 9.50
N TYR A 180 6.78 11.29 10.69
CA TYR A 180 8.00 10.54 10.95
C TYR A 180 7.71 9.16 11.52
N PHE A 181 8.52 8.18 11.15
CA PHE A 181 8.54 6.87 11.77
C PHE A 181 9.92 6.23 11.65
N THR A 182 10.15 5.06 12.25
CA THR A 182 11.40 4.34 12.01
C THR A 182 11.29 3.50 10.73
N PRO A 183 12.38 3.30 9.97
CA PRO A 183 12.36 2.48 8.76
C PRO A 183 11.86 1.04 8.98
N PHE A 184 12.10 0.46 10.15
CA PHE A 184 11.55 -0.86 10.49
C PHE A 184 10.03 -0.93 10.38
N TYR A 185 9.33 0.10 10.85
CA TYR A 185 7.88 0.14 10.73
C TYR A 185 7.39 0.70 9.38
N ASP A 186 8.31 1.02 8.46
CA ASP A 186 8.04 1.15 7.03
C ASP A 186 8.24 -0.18 6.28
N ALA A 187 8.47 -1.28 7.03
CA ALA A 187 8.87 -2.60 6.53
C ALA A 187 10.17 -2.57 5.70
N GLN A 188 11.08 -1.65 6.05
CA GLN A 188 12.34 -1.39 5.37
C GLN A 188 13.50 -1.38 6.38
N GLU A 189 13.64 -2.49 7.08
CA GLU A 189 14.72 -2.72 8.03
C GLU A 189 16.09 -2.63 7.33
N TYR A 190 17.10 -2.15 8.04
CA TYR A 190 18.44 -1.92 7.48
C TYR A 190 18.43 -0.98 6.26
N SER A 191 17.62 0.09 6.31
CA SER A 191 17.63 1.14 5.30
C SER A 191 18.80 2.11 5.48
N LEU A 192 19.01 2.98 4.49
CA LEU A 192 20.06 3.98 4.49
C LEU A 192 20.06 4.87 5.75
N PRO A 193 18.92 5.40 6.25
CA PRO A 193 18.91 6.15 7.51
C PRO A 193 19.53 5.38 8.69
N SER A 194 19.35 4.07 8.78
CA SER A 194 19.95 3.25 9.84
C SER A 194 21.48 3.31 9.78
N TYR A 195 22.05 3.13 8.59
CA TYR A 195 23.50 3.15 8.39
C TYR A 195 24.12 4.54 8.53
N VAL A 196 23.40 5.59 8.10
CA VAL A 196 23.84 6.99 8.25
C VAL A 196 23.81 7.41 9.72
N TRP A 197 22.81 6.98 10.48
CA TRP A 197 22.73 7.23 11.93
C TRP A 197 23.88 6.55 12.68
N GLY A 198 24.26 5.35 12.25
CA GLY A 198 25.47 4.68 12.71
C GLY A 198 25.39 4.08 14.11
N ASP A 199 24.19 3.87 14.65
CA ASP A 199 23.99 3.06 15.86
C ASP A 199 24.00 1.57 15.48
N GLU A 200 25.15 0.93 15.67
CA GLU A 200 25.38 -0.47 15.29
C GLU A 200 24.41 -1.43 16.01
N ASP A 201 23.94 -1.07 17.22
CA ASP A 201 23.01 -1.90 17.99
C ASP A 201 21.55 -1.75 17.50
N ASP A 202 21.25 -0.78 16.63
CA ASP A 202 19.89 -0.45 16.18
C ASP A 202 19.73 -0.36 14.65
N LEU A 203 20.64 -0.97 13.88
CA LEU A 203 20.62 -0.93 12.41
C LEU A 203 19.32 -1.49 11.80
N ALA A 204 18.71 -2.49 12.43
CA ALA A 204 17.45 -3.06 11.97
C ALA A 204 16.31 -2.05 12.09
N THR A 205 16.22 -1.35 13.23
CA THR A 205 15.12 -0.39 13.50
C THR A 205 15.29 0.90 12.71
N GLY A 206 16.47 1.49 12.80
CA GLY A 206 16.78 2.82 12.29
C GLY A 206 16.18 3.98 13.13
N PRO A 207 16.68 5.21 12.94
CA PRO A 207 16.20 6.38 13.67
C PRO A 207 14.80 6.81 13.20
N LEU A 208 14.13 7.64 14.01
CA LEU A 208 12.95 8.36 13.52
C LEU A 208 13.34 9.21 12.30
N THR A 209 12.58 9.08 11.23
CA THR A 209 12.92 9.63 9.92
C THR A 209 11.67 10.16 9.23
N TYR A 210 11.75 11.36 8.65
CA TYR A 210 10.80 11.81 7.64
C TYR A 210 11.13 11.09 6.33
N ARG A 211 10.40 10.02 6.03
CA ARG A 211 10.61 9.22 4.81
C ARG A 211 9.71 9.70 3.66
N PRO A 212 10.19 9.73 2.40
CA PRO A 212 9.34 10.02 1.25
C PRO A 212 8.14 9.07 1.11
N SER A 213 8.32 7.79 1.48
CA SER A 213 7.27 6.76 1.48
C SER A 213 6.06 7.14 2.35
N LEU A 214 6.25 7.20 3.68
CA LEU A 214 5.19 7.49 4.65
C LEU A 214 4.46 8.79 4.31
N ASN A 215 5.19 9.85 3.98
CA ASN A 215 4.58 11.14 3.70
C ASN A 215 3.75 11.10 2.40
N ALA A 216 4.25 10.45 1.35
CA ALA A 216 3.48 10.25 0.12
C ALA A 216 2.21 9.39 0.36
N TYR A 217 2.30 8.36 1.21
CA TYR A 217 1.14 7.56 1.60
C TYR A 217 0.09 8.38 2.34
N MET A 218 0.51 9.28 3.23
CA MET A 218 -0.39 10.13 4.00
C MET A 218 -1.09 11.17 3.11
N VAL A 219 -0.40 11.78 2.14
CA VAL A 219 -1.03 12.62 1.10
C VAL A 219 -2.10 11.81 0.35
N ALA A 220 -1.74 10.61 -0.11
CA ALA A 220 -2.66 9.76 -0.87
C ALA A 220 -3.91 9.35 -0.06
N ASN A 221 -3.72 9.02 1.22
CA ASN A 221 -4.80 8.66 2.12
C ASN A 221 -5.71 9.85 2.43
N ALA A 222 -5.15 11.05 2.65
CA ALA A 222 -5.92 12.27 2.86
C ALA A 222 -6.76 12.63 1.62
N ARG A 223 -6.16 12.58 0.42
CA ARG A 223 -6.88 12.77 -0.85
C ARG A 223 -7.99 11.75 -1.06
N ALA A 224 -7.78 10.50 -0.65
CA ALA A 224 -8.81 9.48 -0.71
C ALA A 224 -9.99 9.82 0.20
N ILE A 225 -9.75 10.27 1.44
CA ILE A 225 -10.80 10.71 2.34
C ILE A 225 -11.55 11.92 1.78
N ALA A 226 -10.84 12.91 1.24
CA ALA A 226 -11.45 14.09 0.63
C ALA A 226 -12.41 13.70 -0.50
N THR A 227 -11.95 12.83 -1.41
CA THR A 227 -12.77 12.32 -2.52
C THR A 227 -14.02 11.60 -2.02
N VAL A 228 -13.90 10.75 -1.01
CA VAL A 228 -15.04 9.98 -0.46
C VAL A 228 -15.99 10.89 0.32
N ALA A 229 -15.48 11.90 1.01
CA ALA A 229 -16.30 12.91 1.68
C ALA A 229 -17.13 13.73 0.68
N ASP A 230 -16.55 14.10 -0.47
CA ASP A 230 -17.29 14.75 -1.56
C ASP A 230 -18.41 13.84 -2.10
N LEU A 231 -18.12 12.55 -2.34
CA LEU A 231 -19.14 11.56 -2.74
C LEU A 231 -20.26 11.41 -1.70
N ALA A 232 -19.95 11.56 -0.41
CA ALA A 232 -20.92 11.52 0.68
C ALA A 232 -21.71 12.84 0.86
N GLY A 233 -21.36 13.91 0.13
CA GLY A 233 -21.93 15.24 0.30
C GLY A 233 -21.42 15.99 1.55
N GLU A 234 -20.30 15.56 2.13
CA GLU A 234 -19.65 16.17 3.29
C GLU A 234 -18.59 17.20 2.87
N SER A 235 -19.02 18.31 2.26
CA SER A 235 -18.11 19.30 1.67
C SER A 235 -17.06 19.86 2.64
N GLU A 236 -17.43 20.14 3.90
CA GLU A 236 -16.49 20.64 4.92
C GLU A 236 -15.38 19.61 5.24
N THR A 237 -15.72 18.32 5.27
CA THR A 237 -14.73 17.25 5.47
C THR A 237 -13.83 17.13 4.24
N SER A 238 -14.41 17.22 3.04
CA SER A 238 -13.66 17.19 1.79
C SER A 238 -12.63 18.32 1.73
N ASP A 239 -13.05 19.55 2.00
CA ASP A 239 -12.18 20.72 2.00
C ASP A 239 -11.06 20.60 3.05
N ASN A 240 -11.38 20.12 4.26
CA ASN A 240 -10.38 19.92 5.32
C ASN A 240 -9.30 18.90 4.93
N TYR A 241 -9.70 17.72 4.43
CA TYR A 241 -8.72 16.71 4.02
C TYR A 241 -7.96 17.07 2.75
N THR A 242 -8.55 17.89 1.87
CA THR A 242 -7.84 18.49 0.73
C THR A 242 -6.74 19.42 1.23
N SER A 243 -7.04 20.33 2.16
CA SER A 243 -6.03 21.22 2.76
C SER A 243 -4.91 20.43 3.44
N ILE A 244 -5.24 19.39 4.22
CA ILE A 244 -4.23 18.53 4.87
C ILE A 244 -3.31 17.89 3.83
N ALA A 245 -3.86 17.38 2.72
CA ALA A 245 -3.07 16.76 1.67
C ALA A 245 -2.15 17.77 0.96
N ASP A 246 -2.66 18.97 0.67
CA ASP A 246 -1.93 20.02 -0.04
C ASP A 246 -0.81 20.61 0.83
N ASP A 247 -1.08 20.83 2.13
CA ASP A 247 -0.08 21.30 3.09
C ASP A 247 1.04 20.26 3.28
N LEU A 248 0.68 18.97 3.37
CA LEU A 248 1.66 17.88 3.47
C LEU A 248 2.46 17.69 2.18
N GLU A 249 1.84 17.77 1.01
CA GLU A 249 2.55 17.72 -0.27
C GLU A 249 3.56 18.86 -0.35
N LYS A 250 3.16 20.07 0.03
CA LYS A 250 4.09 21.20 0.09
C LYS A 250 5.27 20.92 1.04
N ALA A 251 5.01 20.37 2.22
CA ALA A 251 6.08 20.02 3.17
C ALA A 251 7.04 18.95 2.59
N ILE A 252 6.54 17.98 1.82
CA ILE A 252 7.39 17.02 1.09
C ILE A 252 8.31 17.76 0.12
N MET A 253 7.77 18.70 -0.66
CA MET A 253 8.57 19.46 -1.62
C MET A 253 9.57 20.40 -0.94
N ASP A 254 9.21 20.99 0.21
CA ASP A 254 10.06 21.93 0.94
C ASP A 254 11.21 21.24 1.70
N HIS A 255 11.03 19.99 2.13
CA HIS A 255 11.96 19.33 3.06
C HIS A 255 12.55 18.01 2.57
N LEU A 256 11.86 17.27 1.70
CA LEU A 256 12.34 15.96 1.25
C LEU A 256 12.92 16.00 -0.17
N TRP A 257 12.59 17.01 -0.97
CA TRP A 257 13.29 17.24 -2.23
C TRP A 257 14.66 17.88 -1.99
N ASP A 258 15.73 17.16 -2.29
CA ASP A 258 17.08 17.73 -2.24
C ASP A 258 17.48 18.26 -3.64
N PRO A 259 17.69 19.57 -3.82
CA PRO A 259 18.11 20.14 -5.10
C PRO A 259 19.53 19.75 -5.52
N GLU A 260 20.41 19.37 -4.58
CA GLU A 260 21.77 18.91 -4.92
C GLU A 260 21.74 17.49 -5.48
N GLN A 261 21.04 16.58 -4.80
CA GLN A 261 20.84 15.21 -5.28
C GLN A 261 19.81 15.11 -6.41
N LYS A 262 18.97 16.12 -6.60
CA LYS A 262 17.82 16.12 -7.51
C LYS A 262 16.94 14.88 -7.33
N PHE A 263 16.60 14.60 -6.08
CA PHE A 263 15.91 13.39 -5.68
C PHE A 263 15.16 13.61 -4.36
N PHE A 264 14.10 12.85 -4.12
CA PHE A 264 13.44 12.83 -2.81
C PHE A 264 14.20 11.92 -1.84
N VAL A 265 14.68 12.47 -0.74
CA VAL A 265 15.58 11.78 0.19
C VAL A 265 15.04 11.86 1.61
N ASP A 266 15.51 10.95 2.46
CA ASP A 266 15.13 10.92 3.86
C ASP A 266 15.73 12.09 4.65
N VAL A 267 15.02 12.49 5.70
CA VAL A 267 15.52 13.42 6.71
C VAL A 267 15.42 12.75 8.08
N ILE A 268 16.57 12.40 8.66
CA ILE A 268 16.65 11.86 10.04
C ILE A 268 16.25 12.96 11.01
N THR A 269 15.34 12.67 11.95
CA THR A 269 14.78 13.70 12.86
C THR A 269 15.62 13.96 14.11
N PRO A 270 16.22 12.95 14.77
CA PRO A 270 17.07 13.18 15.93
C PRO A 270 18.28 14.06 15.59
N GLU A 271 18.59 15.00 16.49
CA GLU A 271 19.76 15.88 16.39
C GLU A 271 19.85 16.72 15.10
N ASN A 272 18.73 16.89 14.38
CA ASN A 272 18.66 17.58 13.11
C ASN A 272 17.64 18.73 13.08
N PRO A 273 17.87 19.82 13.85
CA PRO A 273 16.92 20.93 13.95
C PRO A 273 16.75 21.73 12.64
N ASN A 274 17.65 21.56 11.68
CA ASN A 274 17.62 22.25 10.39
C ASN A 274 16.98 21.39 9.28
N LEU A 275 16.55 20.16 9.59
CA LEU A 275 15.96 19.22 8.63
C LEU A 275 16.88 18.95 7.42
N GLU A 276 18.17 18.82 7.67
CA GLU A 276 19.14 18.53 6.60
C GLU A 276 18.88 17.14 6.02
N PRO A 277 18.81 16.99 4.69
CA PRO A 277 18.61 15.70 4.04
C PRO A 277 19.84 14.80 4.22
N ILE A 278 19.61 13.48 4.25
CA ILE A 278 20.72 12.53 4.20
C ILE A 278 21.32 12.48 2.79
N SER A 279 22.60 12.11 2.72
CA SER A 279 23.28 11.84 1.47
C SER A 279 23.02 10.40 1.03
N GLY A 280 22.32 10.24 -0.10
CA GLY A 280 22.05 8.98 -0.76
C GLY A 280 20.59 8.83 -1.18
N ARG A 281 20.39 8.16 -2.32
CA ARG A 281 19.07 7.89 -2.91
C ARG A 281 18.60 6.48 -2.56
N GLU A 282 17.45 6.37 -1.92
CA GLU A 282 16.72 5.12 -1.70
C GLU A 282 15.50 5.01 -2.63
N GLU A 283 15.03 3.78 -2.90
CA GLU A 283 13.88 3.51 -3.76
C GLU A 283 12.61 4.25 -3.29
N VAL A 284 12.46 4.50 -1.98
CA VAL A 284 11.33 5.27 -1.44
C VAL A 284 11.23 6.68 -2.03
N GLY A 285 12.32 7.27 -2.53
CA GLY A 285 12.28 8.56 -3.20
C GLY A 285 11.51 8.56 -4.53
N PHE A 286 11.20 7.39 -5.10
CA PHE A 286 10.29 7.27 -6.24
C PHE A 286 8.81 7.23 -5.85
N TYR A 287 8.50 6.96 -4.57
CA TYR A 287 7.13 6.73 -4.13
C TYR A 287 6.22 7.96 -4.26
N PRO A 288 6.69 9.21 -4.09
CA PRO A 288 5.87 10.41 -4.32
C PRO A 288 5.16 10.42 -5.69
N PHE A 289 5.85 10.07 -6.78
CA PHE A 289 5.26 10.09 -8.13
C PHE A 289 4.08 9.13 -8.29
N ARG A 290 4.10 7.98 -7.58
CA ARG A 290 2.99 7.02 -7.59
C ARG A 290 1.66 7.66 -7.17
N PHE A 291 1.74 8.67 -6.30
CA PHE A 291 0.58 9.35 -5.73
C PHE A 291 0.37 10.76 -6.28
N GLY A 292 1.03 11.07 -7.40
CA GLY A 292 0.87 12.33 -8.13
C GLY A 292 1.66 13.51 -7.56
N ILE A 293 2.63 13.26 -6.68
CA ILE A 293 3.46 14.31 -6.07
C ILE A 293 4.71 14.50 -6.92
N GLY A 294 5.07 15.76 -7.22
CA GLY A 294 6.30 16.12 -7.93
C GLY A 294 6.34 15.67 -9.40
N LEU A 295 5.19 15.58 -10.09
CA LEU A 295 5.14 15.14 -11.50
C LEU A 295 5.68 16.19 -12.49
N GLU A 296 6.02 17.39 -12.02
CA GLU A 296 6.65 18.41 -12.84
C GLU A 296 8.02 17.89 -13.37
N PRO A 297 8.34 18.15 -14.66
CA PRO A 297 9.57 17.65 -15.27
C PRO A 297 10.86 18.00 -14.52
N GLU A 298 10.88 19.13 -13.80
CA GLU A 298 12.05 19.55 -13.00
C GLU A 298 12.38 18.62 -11.83
N TYR A 299 11.39 17.88 -11.32
CA TYR A 299 11.57 16.86 -10.27
C TYR A 299 11.60 15.46 -10.85
N MET A 300 10.65 15.15 -11.73
CA MET A 300 10.44 13.81 -12.27
C MET A 300 11.58 13.36 -13.19
N ASP A 301 12.00 14.18 -14.15
CA ASP A 301 13.02 13.79 -15.14
C ASP A 301 14.35 13.38 -14.48
N PRO A 302 14.99 14.22 -13.63
CA PRO A 302 16.26 13.84 -13.01
C PRO A 302 16.14 12.65 -12.05
N THR A 303 14.96 12.46 -11.46
CA THR A 303 14.70 11.30 -10.60
C THR A 303 14.61 10.03 -11.42
N ILE A 304 13.79 10.00 -12.47
CA ILE A 304 13.61 8.83 -13.35
C ILE A 304 14.90 8.49 -14.11
N ASP A 305 15.74 9.48 -14.45
CA ASP A 305 17.07 9.23 -15.01
C ASP A 305 17.90 8.28 -14.14
N GLN A 306 17.71 8.28 -12.81
CA GLN A 306 18.41 7.36 -11.90
C GLN A 306 18.00 5.90 -12.08
N LEU A 307 16.81 5.59 -12.61
CA LEU A 307 16.40 4.21 -12.94
C LEU A 307 17.19 3.62 -14.11
N TYR A 308 17.79 4.47 -14.94
CA TYR A 308 18.58 4.06 -16.12
C TYR A 308 20.08 4.23 -15.91
N ASP A 309 20.49 4.89 -14.83
CA ASP A 309 21.89 5.09 -14.48
C ASP A 309 22.48 3.80 -13.84
N PRO A 310 23.57 3.23 -14.41
CA PRO A 310 24.22 2.04 -13.84
C PRO A 310 24.88 2.28 -12.47
N GLU A 311 25.18 3.53 -12.11
CA GLU A 311 25.62 3.92 -10.77
C GLU A 311 24.43 4.33 -9.86
N GLY A 312 23.22 4.42 -10.45
CA GLY A 312 21.96 4.63 -9.76
C GLY A 312 21.28 3.30 -9.47
N PHE A 313 20.11 3.10 -10.07
CA PHE A 313 19.24 1.94 -9.84
C PHE A 313 19.21 0.94 -11.01
N ASN A 314 20.00 1.14 -12.07
CA ASN A 314 19.97 0.23 -13.22
C ASN A 314 20.85 -1.01 -12.98
N THR A 315 20.27 -2.07 -12.40
CA THR A 315 20.95 -3.36 -12.20
C THR A 315 20.33 -4.48 -13.04
N GLU A 316 21.02 -5.63 -13.11
CA GLU A 316 20.63 -6.77 -13.97
C GLU A 316 19.20 -7.29 -13.71
N PHE A 317 18.73 -7.24 -12.46
CA PHE A 317 17.45 -7.83 -12.05
C PHE A 317 16.42 -6.79 -11.59
N GLY A 318 16.60 -5.51 -11.99
CA GLY A 318 15.70 -4.41 -11.65
C GLY A 318 16.32 -3.41 -10.65
N PRO A 319 15.53 -2.44 -10.17
CA PRO A 319 16.03 -1.44 -9.23
C PRO A 319 16.35 -2.07 -7.85
N PRO A 320 17.54 -1.79 -7.28
CA PRO A 320 17.81 -2.07 -5.87
C PRO A 320 17.06 -1.09 -4.95
N THR A 321 17.05 -1.36 -3.65
CA THR A 321 16.44 -0.47 -2.66
C THR A 321 17.25 0.80 -2.37
N ILE A 322 18.54 0.81 -2.74
CA ILE A 322 19.46 1.95 -2.61
C ILE A 322 20.35 2.04 -3.86
N GLU A 323 20.68 3.26 -4.29
CA GLU A 323 21.58 3.48 -5.43
C GLU A 323 22.94 2.79 -5.28
N THR A 324 23.45 2.23 -6.38
CA THR A 324 24.66 1.39 -6.36
C THR A 324 25.94 2.14 -6.04
N ARG A 325 25.98 3.46 -6.29
CA ARG A 325 27.10 4.33 -5.90
C ARG A 325 27.21 4.59 -4.40
N ASN A 326 26.16 4.33 -3.62
CA ASN A 326 26.19 4.60 -2.20
C ASN A 326 27.13 3.60 -1.49
N GLN A 327 27.93 4.08 -0.53
CA GLN A 327 28.89 3.24 0.20
C GLN A 327 28.23 2.08 0.97
N TYR A 328 26.95 2.21 1.33
CA TYR A 328 26.19 1.19 2.04
C TYR A 328 25.46 0.21 1.12
N TYR A 329 25.58 0.33 -0.21
CA TYR A 329 24.95 -0.59 -1.17
C TYR A 329 25.35 -2.07 -0.95
N HIS A 330 26.58 -2.31 -0.51
CA HIS A 330 27.11 -3.63 -0.19
C HIS A 330 27.20 -3.91 1.32
N ALA A 331 26.50 -3.12 2.16
CA ALA A 331 26.51 -3.37 3.59
C ALA A 331 25.91 -4.75 3.88
N GLU A 332 26.70 -5.60 4.54
CA GLU A 332 26.24 -6.92 4.96
C GLU A 332 25.40 -6.77 6.23
N LYS A 333 24.26 -7.45 6.23
CA LYS A 333 23.43 -7.61 7.42
C LYS A 333 24.17 -8.51 8.44
N PRO A 334 24.12 -8.21 9.76
CA PRO A 334 24.69 -9.09 10.77
C PRO A 334 24.12 -10.53 10.71
N ASP A 335 24.98 -11.53 10.93
CA ASP A 335 24.69 -12.97 10.82
C ASP A 335 23.55 -13.45 11.75
N ASP A 336 23.20 -12.66 12.76
CA ASP A 336 22.34 -12.98 13.90
C ASP A 336 20.83 -12.91 13.59
N TYR A 337 20.44 -12.47 12.40
CA TYR A 337 19.05 -12.21 12.06
C TYR A 337 18.50 -13.23 11.05
N CYS A 338 17.71 -14.17 11.58
CA CYS A 338 16.50 -14.79 11.00
C CYS A 338 15.82 -15.66 12.07
#